data_AF-A0A507QVD3-F1
#
_entry.id   AF-A0A507QVD3-F1
#
_cell.length_a   1.000
_cell.length_b   1.000
_cell.length_c   1.000
_cell.angle_alpha   90.00
_cell.angle_beta   90.00
_cell.angle_gamma   90.00
#
_symmetry.space_group_name_H-M   'P 1'
#
loop_
_entity.id
_entity.type
_entity.pdbx_description
1 polymer ?
#
loop_
_entity_poly.entity_id
_entity_poly.type
_entity_poly.pdbx_seq_one_letter_code
_entity_poly.pdbx_strand_id
1 'polypeptide(L)'
;MPFRSANFKSQAAITSMEDRIVRVREDIKDLKSFYHISISPTRESRLREYYNSELDSLEQLDFSSFDQHDKVDYLLLKNYLERQLRDLDLQATMDKKADVLLSSYARQIVQLCENRVRVVRMDAKNAAEELSRVHEEIVQVKGQVGKAQIALDRSSAFRAARIVDELRSNLQEWFGFYKGYDPLFSWWVPAPYTEVESSLCELAAAIRQKMVGVQPDDKDTIVGQPIGRQGLLEELSAEMIDYSPEEIIWIGERERLWCETELKKVSQELGYGNDWHRAMEYVKDLYVEPGKQRELVHDLAWEAIEFVQRHDMVTVPPLAAEAWQTFMMSPERQKINPFFLGGECIQ
;
A
#
# COMPACT_ATOMS: atom_id res chain seq x y z
N MET A 1 5.56 40.38 6.41
CA MET A 1 4.38 40.67 7.26
C MET A 1 4.49 39.78 8.49
N PRO A 2 4.43 40.32 9.72
CA PRO A 2 4.54 39.49 10.92
C PRO A 2 3.21 38.75 11.12
N PHE A 3 3.28 37.42 11.22
CA PHE A 3 2.15 36.58 11.57
C PHE A 3 1.59 37.05 12.91
N ARG A 4 0.30 37.41 12.93
CA ARG A 4 -0.43 37.70 14.16
C ARG A 4 -0.44 36.43 15.02
N SER A 5 0.18 36.51 16.19
CA SER A 5 0.02 35.54 17.27
C SER A 5 -1.45 35.60 17.74
N ALA A 6 -2.29 34.76 17.14
CA ALA A 6 -3.58 34.45 17.74
C ALA A 6 -3.30 33.65 19.02
N ASN A 7 -3.58 34.27 20.15
CA ASN A 7 -3.68 33.60 21.45
C ASN A 7 -4.77 32.54 21.37
N PHE A 8 -4.45 31.33 20.90
CA PHE A 8 -5.25 30.16 21.16
C PHE A 8 -5.01 29.79 22.62
N LYS A 9 -5.84 30.36 23.51
CA LYS A 9 -6.01 29.79 24.83
C LYS A 9 -6.52 28.36 24.62
N SER A 10 -5.68 27.40 24.99
CA SER A 10 -6.00 25.99 25.17
C SER A 10 -7.35 25.86 25.88
N GLN A 11 -8.35 25.48 25.11
CA GLN A 11 -9.54 24.85 25.59
C GLN A 11 -9.40 23.41 25.11
N ALA A 12 -8.57 22.64 25.81
CA ALA A 12 -8.58 21.19 25.71
C ALA A 12 -9.94 20.73 26.24
N ALA A 13 -10.97 20.86 25.40
CA ALA A 13 -12.15 20.04 25.52
C ALA A 13 -11.63 18.60 25.50
N ILE A 14 -12.09 17.79 26.45
CA ILE A 14 -11.82 16.35 26.46
C ILE A 14 -12.42 15.82 25.16
N THR A 15 -11.61 15.74 24.10
CA THR A 15 -12.00 15.12 22.84
C THR A 15 -12.17 13.64 23.11
N SER A 16 -13.29 13.07 22.68
CA SER A 16 -13.51 11.61 22.77
C SER A 16 -12.40 10.87 22.02
N MET A 17 -12.24 9.57 22.29
CA MET A 17 -11.28 8.78 21.52
C MET A 17 -11.65 8.75 20.03
N GLU A 18 -12.94 8.72 19.72
CA GLU A 18 -13.48 8.84 18.36
C GLU A 18 -13.03 10.14 17.66
N ASP A 19 -13.23 11.30 18.30
CA ASP A 19 -12.81 12.59 17.74
C ASP A 19 -11.30 12.63 17.51
N ARG A 20 -10.54 12.02 18.43
CA ARG A 20 -9.10 11.89 18.29
C ARG A 20 -8.71 11.03 17.10
N ILE A 21 -9.36 9.88 16.88
CA ILE A 21 -9.13 9.01 15.72
C ILE A 21 -9.39 9.79 14.43
N VAL A 22 -10.50 10.52 14.35
CA VAL A 22 -10.84 11.34 13.18
C VAL A 22 -9.76 12.38 12.92
N ARG A 23 -9.36 13.13 13.95
CA ARG A 23 -8.27 14.12 13.84
C ARG A 23 -6.98 13.48 13.36
N VAL A 24 -6.56 12.37 13.98
CA VAL A 24 -5.31 11.68 13.61
C VAL A 24 -5.34 11.23 12.16
N ARG A 25 -6.47 10.69 11.69
CA ARG A 25 -6.64 10.26 10.30
C ARG A 25 -6.49 11.43 9.32
N GLU A 26 -7.15 12.56 9.58
CA GLU A 26 -7.09 13.73 8.69
C GLU A 26 -5.69 14.39 8.73
N ASP A 27 -5.08 14.52 9.91
CA ASP A 27 -3.72 15.05 10.04
C ASP A 27 -2.69 14.21 9.28
N ILE A 28 -2.78 12.87 9.37
CA ILE A 28 -1.91 11.96 8.61
C ILE A 28 -2.11 12.11 7.11
N LYS A 29 -3.36 12.26 6.67
CA LYS A 29 -3.70 12.48 5.25
C LYS A 29 -3.10 13.79 4.76
N ASP A 30 -3.25 14.87 5.50
CA ASP A 30 -2.68 16.18 5.15
C ASP A 30 -1.14 16.14 5.15
N LEU A 31 -0.53 15.49 6.14
CA LEU A 31 0.93 15.29 6.20
C LEU A 31 1.43 14.48 5.01
N LYS A 32 0.78 13.35 4.68
CA LYS A 32 1.15 12.52 3.53
C LYS A 32 0.91 13.24 2.20
N SER A 33 -0.09 14.12 2.11
CA SER A 33 -0.33 14.94 0.93
C SER A 33 0.70 16.06 0.76
N PHE A 34 1.10 16.71 1.86
CA PHE A 34 2.08 17.80 1.83
C PHE A 34 3.50 17.24 1.62
N TYR A 35 3.89 16.28 2.45
CA TYR A 35 5.14 15.53 2.36
C TYR A 35 4.94 14.26 1.51
N HIS A 36 4.63 14.45 0.23
CA HIS A 36 4.21 13.40 -0.70
C HIS A 36 5.35 12.55 -1.28
N ILE A 37 6.61 13.03 -1.22
CA ILE A 37 7.75 12.33 -1.81
C ILE A 37 8.26 11.26 -0.86
N SER A 38 8.09 9.99 -1.22
CA SER A 38 8.28 8.82 -0.36
C SER A 38 9.68 8.76 0.26
N ILE A 39 10.71 8.98 -0.56
CA ILE A 39 12.13 8.91 -0.17
C ILE A 39 12.66 10.19 0.51
N SER A 40 11.82 11.20 0.74
CA SER A 40 12.28 12.45 1.37
C SER A 40 12.64 12.22 2.84
N PRO A 41 13.86 12.62 3.29
CA PRO A 41 14.20 12.65 4.71
C PRO A 41 13.32 13.61 5.52
N THR A 42 12.87 14.72 4.92
CA THR A 42 11.93 15.65 5.54
C THR A 42 10.61 14.94 5.84
N ARG A 43 10.09 14.17 4.87
CA ARG A 43 8.84 13.42 5.01
C ARG A 43 8.95 12.42 6.17
N GLU A 44 10.00 11.60 6.16
CA GLU A 44 10.23 10.59 7.18
C GLU A 44 10.30 11.23 8.58
N SER A 45 11.11 12.28 8.73
CA SER A 45 11.26 13.00 10.00
C SER A 45 9.95 13.59 10.50
N ARG A 46 9.16 14.23 9.63
CA ARG A 46 7.90 14.89 10.03
C ARG A 46 6.81 13.90 10.39
N LEU A 47 6.68 12.79 9.65
CA LEU A 47 5.73 11.73 10.00
C LEU A 47 6.13 11.04 11.31
N ARG A 48 7.42 10.73 11.49
CA ARG A 48 7.93 10.12 12.72
C ARG A 48 7.69 11.01 13.94
N GLU A 49 7.98 12.31 13.83
CA GLU A 49 7.72 13.28 14.90
C GLU A 49 6.23 13.32 15.26
N TYR A 50 5.35 13.33 14.26
CA TYR A 50 3.90 13.33 14.47
C TYR A 50 3.40 12.04 15.14
N TYR A 51 3.84 10.86 14.67
CA TYR A 51 3.42 9.59 15.29
C TYR A 51 3.90 9.46 16.73
N ASN A 52 5.15 9.85 17.01
CA ASN A 52 5.69 9.83 18.36
C ASN A 52 4.95 10.82 19.27
N SER A 53 4.66 12.04 18.80
CA SER A 53 3.94 13.02 19.62
C SER A 53 2.50 12.59 19.93
N GLU A 54 1.83 11.92 18.99
CA GLU A 54 0.51 11.34 19.23
C GLU A 54 0.56 10.15 20.19
N LEU A 55 1.56 9.28 20.10
CA LEU A 55 1.78 8.21 21.08
C LEU A 55 2.05 8.77 22.47
N ASP A 56 2.97 9.72 22.60
CA ASP A 56 3.29 10.37 23.89
C ASP A 56 2.05 11.02 24.50
N SER A 57 1.21 11.65 23.66
CA SER A 57 -0.06 12.25 24.09
C SER A 57 -1.12 11.20 24.47
N LEU A 58 -1.14 10.01 23.83
CA LEU A 58 -2.00 8.89 24.27
C LEU A 58 -1.60 8.40 25.66
N GLU A 59 -0.30 8.24 25.91
CA GLU A 59 0.20 7.68 27.18
C GLU A 59 -0.05 8.58 28.40
N GLN A 60 -0.34 9.87 28.19
CA GLN A 60 -0.71 10.80 29.26
C GLN A 60 -2.17 10.65 29.72
N LEU A 61 -3.00 9.90 29.00
CA LEU A 61 -4.40 9.71 29.33
C LEU A 61 -4.57 8.63 30.41
N ASP A 62 -5.53 8.81 31.31
CA ASP A 62 -5.89 7.79 32.30
C ASP A 62 -6.74 6.69 31.65
N PHE A 63 -6.06 5.69 31.09
CA PHE A 63 -6.69 4.52 30.46
C PHE A 63 -7.72 3.83 31.37
N SER A 64 -7.51 3.84 32.69
CA SER A 64 -8.41 3.15 33.62
C SER A 64 -9.79 3.82 33.69
N SER A 65 -9.83 5.13 33.47
CA SER A 65 -11.03 5.96 33.52
C SER A 65 -11.97 5.81 32.33
N PHE A 66 -11.48 5.24 31.21
CA PHE A 66 -12.26 5.05 29.99
C PHE A 66 -13.32 3.96 30.11
N ASP A 67 -14.40 4.13 29.35
CA ASP A 67 -15.38 3.06 29.14
C ASP A 67 -14.81 1.96 28.23
N GLN A 68 -15.58 0.91 27.97
CA GLN A 68 -15.08 -0.21 27.17
C GLN A 68 -14.83 0.16 25.69
N HIS A 69 -15.61 1.09 25.12
CA HIS A 69 -15.46 1.51 23.73
C HIS A 69 -14.18 2.36 23.58
N ASP A 70 -14.02 3.37 24.44
CA ASP A 70 -12.83 4.22 24.45
C ASP A 70 -11.55 3.42 24.73
N LYS A 71 -11.62 2.36 25.55
CA LYS A 71 -10.49 1.43 25.76
C LYS A 71 -10.10 0.67 24.50
N VAL A 72 -11.07 0.21 23.73
CA VAL A 72 -10.82 -0.49 22.46
C VAL A 72 -10.22 0.50 21.46
N ASP A 73 -10.82 1.67 21.30
CA ASP A 73 -10.35 2.71 20.40
C ASP A 73 -8.94 3.19 20.74
N TYR A 74 -8.64 3.33 22.04
CA TYR A 74 -7.29 3.65 22.52
C TYR A 74 -6.27 2.60 22.06
N LEU A 75 -6.56 1.31 22.28
CA LEU A 75 -5.67 0.22 21.93
C LEU A 75 -5.47 0.12 20.41
N LEU A 76 -6.55 0.26 19.63
CA LEU A 76 -6.49 0.23 18.18
C LEU A 76 -5.71 1.42 17.61
N LEU A 77 -5.94 2.64 18.13
CA LEU A 77 -5.20 3.83 17.70
C LEU A 77 -3.72 3.73 18.06
N LYS A 78 -3.39 3.29 19.28
CA LYS A 78 -2.00 3.06 19.70
C LYS A 78 -1.30 2.06 18.77
N ASN A 79 -1.93 0.90 18.55
CA ASN A 79 -1.41 -0.14 17.67
C ASN A 79 -1.24 0.34 16.22
N TYR A 80 -2.20 1.12 15.70
CA TYR A 80 -2.09 1.75 14.39
C TYR A 80 -0.89 2.68 14.28
N LEU A 81 -0.69 3.58 15.25
CA LEU A 81 0.43 4.53 15.26
C LEU A 81 1.79 3.81 15.38
N GLU A 82 1.88 2.80 16.22
CA GLU A 82 3.09 1.96 16.34
C GLU A 82 3.39 1.22 15.04
N ARG A 83 2.38 0.65 14.37
CA ARG A 83 2.53 0.03 13.05
C ARG A 83 3.03 1.05 12.02
N GLN A 84 2.48 2.26 12.00
CA GLN A 84 2.92 3.30 11.06
C GLN A 84 4.38 3.72 11.28
N LEU A 85 4.90 3.68 12.52
CA LEU A 85 6.32 3.89 12.80
C LEU A 85 7.19 2.75 12.27
N ARG A 86 6.80 1.50 12.49
CA ARG A 86 7.51 0.31 11.97
C ARG A 86 7.52 0.31 10.44
N ASP A 87 6.40 0.68 9.82
CA ASP A 87 6.30 0.88 8.37
C ASP A 87 7.34 1.90 7.87
N LEU A 88 7.48 3.05 8.54
CA LEU A 88 8.51 4.04 8.17
C LEU A 88 9.92 3.44 8.23
N ASP A 89 10.24 2.66 9.27
CA ASP A 89 11.55 2.01 9.43
C ASP A 89 11.81 0.96 8.34
N LEU A 90 10.78 0.16 8.01
CA LEU A 90 10.84 -0.83 6.95
C LEU A 90 11.05 -0.16 5.59
N GLN A 91 10.27 0.87 5.27
CA GLN A 91 10.41 1.62 4.02
C GLN A 91 11.80 2.25 3.92
N ALA A 92 12.29 2.92 4.97
CA ALA A 92 13.63 3.51 5.00
C ALA A 92 14.74 2.47 4.78
N THR A 93 14.60 1.28 5.37
CA THR A 93 15.54 0.16 5.15
C THR A 93 15.53 -0.31 3.70
N MET A 94 14.35 -0.44 3.09
CA MET A 94 14.20 -0.83 1.69
C MET A 94 14.73 0.26 0.73
N ASP A 95 14.47 1.54 1.03
CA ASP A 95 14.97 2.69 0.26
C ASP A 95 16.49 2.78 0.30
N LYS A 96 17.08 2.54 1.47
CA LYS A 96 18.54 2.50 1.62
C LYS A 96 19.21 1.43 0.77
N LYS A 97 18.56 0.28 0.57
CA LYS A 97 19.06 -0.76 -0.37
C LYS A 97 18.95 -0.30 -1.83
N ALA A 98 17.89 0.41 -2.16
CA ALA A 98 17.67 0.97 -3.50
C ALA A 98 18.58 2.18 -3.81
N ASP A 99 19.13 2.85 -2.78
CA ASP A 99 19.89 4.10 -2.87
C ASP A 99 21.10 4.04 -3.83
N VAL A 100 21.70 2.86 -4.00
CA VAL A 100 22.77 2.63 -4.99
C VAL A 100 22.36 3.04 -6.42
N LEU A 101 21.07 2.93 -6.76
CA LEU A 101 20.50 3.36 -8.05
C LEU A 101 19.90 4.78 -8.01
N LEU A 102 19.75 5.37 -6.83
CA LEU A 102 19.08 6.66 -6.61
C LEU A 102 20.07 7.82 -6.32
N SER A 103 21.32 7.50 -5.97
CA SER A 103 22.48 8.39 -5.90
C SER A 103 22.21 9.86 -5.50
N SER A 104 22.93 10.83 -6.05
CA SER A 104 22.76 12.26 -5.72
C SER A 104 21.60 12.91 -6.46
N TYR A 105 21.29 12.46 -7.68
CA TYR A 105 20.26 13.05 -8.52
C TYR A 105 18.87 12.99 -7.87
N ALA A 106 18.54 11.89 -7.18
CA ALA A 106 17.25 11.76 -6.51
C ALA A 106 17.09 12.82 -5.42
N ARG A 107 18.15 13.07 -4.63
CA ARG A 107 18.15 14.10 -3.58
C ARG A 107 17.99 15.51 -4.16
N GLN A 108 18.62 15.80 -5.29
CA GLN A 108 18.48 17.08 -6.00
C GLN A 108 17.04 17.28 -6.50
N ILE A 109 16.45 16.25 -7.13
CA ILE A 109 15.04 16.29 -7.58
C ILE A 109 14.08 16.46 -6.40
N VAL A 110 14.28 15.72 -5.30
CA VAL A 110 13.49 15.87 -4.06
C VAL A 110 13.54 17.31 -3.58
N GLN A 111 14.73 17.91 -3.51
CA GLN A 111 14.90 19.29 -3.04
C GLN A 111 14.16 20.30 -3.92
N LEU A 112 14.22 20.17 -5.25
CA LEU A 112 13.47 21.02 -6.18
C LEU A 112 11.97 20.92 -5.93
N CYS A 113 11.46 19.70 -5.79
CA CYS A 113 10.05 19.43 -5.57
C CYS A 113 9.55 19.95 -4.21
N GLU A 114 10.32 19.76 -3.13
CA GLU A 114 9.99 20.29 -1.80
C GLU A 114 10.02 21.82 -1.75
N ASN A 115 11.00 22.44 -2.41
CA ASN A 115 11.08 23.90 -2.53
C ASN A 115 9.82 24.46 -3.21
N ARG A 116 9.28 23.76 -4.22
CA ARG A 116 8.01 24.13 -4.86
C ARG A 116 6.83 24.02 -3.89
N VAL A 117 6.70 22.95 -3.10
CA VAL A 117 5.61 22.84 -2.10
C VAL A 117 5.61 24.06 -1.16
N ARG A 118 6.79 24.49 -0.74
CA ARG A 118 6.99 25.61 0.19
C ARG A 118 7.01 26.98 -0.49
N VAL A 119 6.86 27.02 -1.82
CA VAL A 119 6.95 28.24 -2.63
C VAL A 119 8.24 29.02 -2.34
N VAL A 120 9.35 28.30 -2.16
CA VAL A 120 10.68 28.91 -1.99
C VAL A 120 11.05 29.61 -3.29
N ARG A 121 11.52 30.85 -3.20
CA ARG A 121 11.97 31.61 -4.38
C ARG A 121 13.07 30.83 -5.09
N MET A 122 12.84 30.56 -6.37
CA MET A 122 13.75 29.85 -7.24
C MET A 122 14.48 30.82 -8.18
N ASP A 123 15.75 30.53 -8.45
CA ASP A 123 16.48 31.15 -9.55
C ASP A 123 16.42 30.21 -10.77
N ALA A 124 15.77 30.67 -11.85
CA ALA A 124 15.51 29.86 -13.02
C ALA A 124 16.79 29.37 -13.73
N LYS A 125 17.85 30.19 -13.73
CA LYS A 125 19.12 29.82 -14.38
C LYS A 125 19.82 28.73 -13.55
N ASN A 126 19.89 28.92 -12.23
CA ASN A 126 20.46 27.92 -11.34
C ASN A 126 19.69 26.60 -11.37
N ALA A 127 18.35 26.64 -11.45
CA ALA A 127 17.52 25.45 -11.59
C ALA A 127 17.80 24.70 -12.91
N ALA A 128 18.00 25.43 -14.01
CA ALA A 128 18.39 24.84 -15.29
C ALA A 128 19.78 24.18 -15.21
N GLU A 129 20.77 24.84 -14.60
CA GLU A 129 22.11 24.29 -14.38
C GLU A 129 22.08 23.05 -13.46
N GLU A 130 21.22 23.04 -12.46
CA GLU A 130 21.01 21.88 -11.58
C GLU A 130 20.40 20.70 -12.35
N LEU A 131 19.39 20.94 -13.19
CA LEU A 131 18.81 19.90 -14.04
C LEU A 131 19.80 19.33 -15.05
N SER A 132 20.69 20.14 -15.61
CA SER A 132 21.77 19.62 -16.48
C SER A 132 22.71 18.67 -15.73
N ARG A 133 23.07 18.97 -14.47
CA ARG A 133 23.87 18.05 -13.63
C ARG A 133 23.09 16.77 -13.29
N VAL A 134 21.82 16.90 -12.92
CA VAL A 134 20.91 15.77 -12.68
C VAL A 134 20.88 14.85 -13.91
N HIS A 135 20.78 15.41 -15.12
CA HIS A 135 20.78 14.64 -16.37
C HIS A 135 22.07 13.81 -16.52
N GLU A 136 23.24 14.43 -16.35
CA GLU A 136 24.53 13.73 -16.44
C GLU A 136 24.64 12.57 -15.44
N GLU A 137 24.19 12.79 -14.19
CA GLU A 137 24.18 11.76 -13.15
C GLU A 137 23.25 10.58 -13.51
N ILE A 138 22.05 10.85 -14.03
CA ILE A 138 21.10 9.82 -14.48
C ILE A 138 21.70 8.99 -15.62
N VAL A 139 22.32 9.66 -16.61
CA VAL A 139 22.97 8.99 -17.75
C VAL A 139 24.10 8.08 -17.26
N GLN A 140 24.89 8.53 -16.27
CA GLN A 140 25.94 7.72 -15.67
C GLN A 140 25.37 6.46 -15.00
N VAL A 141 24.35 6.60 -14.15
CA VAL A 141 23.70 5.46 -13.47
C VAL A 141 23.10 4.49 -14.48
N LYS A 142 22.41 5.00 -15.50
CA LYS A 142 21.87 4.18 -16.60
C LYS A 142 22.98 3.41 -17.33
N GLY A 143 24.13 4.03 -17.56
CA GLY A 143 25.31 3.39 -18.14
C GLY A 143 25.86 2.25 -17.27
N GLN A 144 25.86 2.42 -15.95
CA GLN A 144 26.27 1.38 -15.00
C GLN A 144 25.29 0.21 -14.97
N VAL A 145 23.99 0.47 -15.01
CA VAL A 145 22.93 -0.54 -15.14
C VAL A 145 23.09 -1.33 -16.44
N GLY A 146 23.30 -0.63 -17.56
CA GLY A 146 23.49 -1.27 -18.87
C GLY A 146 24.73 -2.14 -18.98
N LYS A 147 25.80 -1.80 -18.24
CA LYS A 147 27.06 -2.57 -18.16
C LYS A 147 27.08 -3.63 -17.06
N ALA A 148 25.96 -3.82 -16.34
CA ALA A 148 25.86 -4.72 -15.19
C ALA A 148 26.95 -4.47 -14.10
N GLN A 149 27.28 -3.19 -13.86
CA GLN A 149 28.27 -2.79 -12.86
C GLN A 149 27.70 -2.67 -11.44
N ILE A 150 26.37 -2.78 -11.31
CA ILE A 150 25.65 -2.67 -10.04
C ILE A 150 25.02 -4.02 -9.72
N ALA A 151 25.42 -4.61 -8.60
CA ALA A 151 24.81 -5.82 -8.06
C ALA A 151 23.73 -5.43 -7.04
N LEU A 152 22.47 -5.75 -7.35
CA LEU A 152 21.33 -5.49 -6.47
C LEU A 152 20.28 -6.59 -6.67
N ASP A 153 19.55 -6.95 -5.61
CA ASP A 153 18.50 -7.95 -5.72
C ASP A 153 17.29 -7.44 -6.51
N ARG A 154 16.50 -8.38 -7.06
CA ARG A 154 15.34 -8.09 -7.91
C ARG A 154 14.34 -7.12 -7.27
N SER A 155 14.08 -7.28 -5.96
CA SER A 155 13.06 -6.51 -5.25
C SER A 155 13.51 -5.07 -5.00
N SER A 156 14.77 -4.87 -4.62
CA SER A 156 15.37 -3.54 -4.42
C SER A 156 15.54 -2.80 -5.76
N ALA A 157 15.90 -3.50 -6.84
CA ALA A 157 15.95 -2.91 -8.17
C ALA A 157 14.55 -2.48 -8.65
N PHE A 158 13.53 -3.32 -8.44
CA PHE A 158 12.15 -2.97 -8.76
C PHE A 158 11.66 -1.77 -7.95
N ARG A 159 12.03 -1.69 -6.66
CA ARG A 159 11.76 -0.54 -5.82
C ARG A 159 12.40 0.74 -6.36
N ALA A 160 13.68 0.69 -6.72
CA ALA A 160 14.37 1.82 -7.34
C ALA A 160 13.63 2.33 -8.59
N ALA A 161 13.21 1.42 -9.49
CA ALA A 161 12.44 1.80 -10.68
C ALA A 161 11.11 2.50 -10.35
N ARG A 162 10.41 2.08 -9.29
CA ARG A 162 9.19 2.75 -8.82
C ARG A 162 9.48 4.15 -8.27
N ILE A 163 10.56 4.31 -7.52
CA ILE A 163 10.99 5.61 -7.00
C ILE A 163 11.38 6.55 -8.15
N VAL A 164 12.07 6.04 -9.19
CA VAL A 164 12.38 6.85 -10.38
C VAL A 164 11.11 7.35 -11.07
N ASP A 165 10.07 6.53 -11.20
CA ASP A 165 8.78 6.96 -11.76
C ASP A 165 8.04 7.98 -10.88
N GLU A 166 8.12 7.82 -9.56
CA GLU A 166 7.58 8.79 -8.60
C GLU A 166 8.28 10.14 -8.75
N LEU A 167 9.62 10.15 -8.79
CA LEU A 167 10.41 11.36 -9.01
C LEU A 167 10.11 12.01 -10.36
N ARG A 168 9.91 11.22 -11.42
CA ARG A 168 9.49 11.74 -12.74
C ARG A 168 8.14 12.46 -12.66
N SER A 169 7.17 11.86 -11.96
CA SER A 169 5.83 12.43 -11.78
C SER A 169 5.86 13.72 -10.94
N ASN A 170 6.63 13.73 -9.85
CA ASN A 170 6.80 14.92 -9.01
C ASN A 170 7.53 16.05 -9.75
N LEU A 171 8.53 15.72 -10.57
CA LEU A 171 9.26 16.70 -11.36
C LEU A 171 8.38 17.29 -12.48
N GLN A 172 7.46 16.49 -13.05
CA GLN A 172 6.47 16.99 -14.00
C GLN A 172 5.52 18.01 -13.37
N GLU A 173 5.05 17.74 -12.15
CA GLU A 173 4.25 18.71 -11.38
C GLU A 173 5.05 19.99 -11.10
N TRP A 174 6.30 19.85 -10.62
CA TRP A 174 7.21 20.97 -10.39
C TRP A 174 7.41 21.84 -11.64
N PHE A 175 7.61 21.22 -12.80
CA PHE A 175 7.77 21.93 -14.06
C PHE A 175 6.49 22.66 -14.48
N GLY A 176 5.34 22.01 -14.35
CA GLY A 176 4.02 22.60 -14.66
C GLY A 176 3.64 23.76 -13.75
N PHE A 177 4.11 23.77 -12.51
CA PHE A 177 3.87 24.85 -11.55
C PHE A 177 4.49 26.18 -12.00
N TYR A 178 5.69 26.16 -12.60
CA TYR A 178 6.40 27.38 -13.00
C TYR A 178 6.28 27.72 -14.49
N LYS A 179 6.22 26.71 -15.38
CA LYS A 179 6.17 26.93 -16.83
C LYS A 179 4.90 27.69 -17.22
N GLY A 180 5.08 28.81 -17.93
CA GLY A 180 3.99 29.70 -18.35
C GLY A 180 3.62 30.77 -17.32
N TYR A 181 4.12 30.68 -16.09
CA TYR A 181 3.88 31.66 -15.02
C TYR A 181 5.12 32.49 -14.69
N ASP A 182 6.32 31.93 -14.82
CA ASP A 182 7.60 32.63 -14.69
C ASP A 182 8.31 32.71 -16.07
N PRO A 183 8.52 33.93 -16.64
CA PRO A 183 9.19 34.09 -17.92
C PRO A 183 10.65 33.62 -17.96
N LEU A 184 11.41 33.81 -16.88
CA LEU A 184 12.81 33.35 -16.82
C LEU A 184 12.86 31.84 -16.72
N PHE A 185 11.97 31.23 -15.95
CA PHE A 185 11.83 29.78 -15.90
C PHE A 185 11.48 29.22 -17.28
N SER A 186 10.49 29.81 -17.94
CA SER A 186 10.01 29.39 -19.26
C SER A 186 11.08 29.56 -20.35
N TRP A 187 12.12 30.35 -20.09
CA TRP A 187 13.28 30.47 -20.97
C TRP A 187 14.37 29.44 -20.65
N TRP A 188 14.81 29.34 -19.38
CA TRP A 188 16.00 28.57 -19.01
C TRP A 188 15.74 27.06 -18.83
N VAL A 189 14.57 26.67 -18.32
CA VAL A 189 14.33 25.31 -17.79
C VAL A 189 13.76 24.28 -18.79
N PRO A 190 12.96 24.61 -19.83
CA PRO A 190 12.32 23.60 -20.66
C PRO A 190 13.25 22.59 -21.33
N ALA A 191 14.40 23.02 -21.84
CA ALA A 191 15.36 22.14 -22.48
C ALA A 191 15.98 21.12 -21.49
N PRO A 192 16.65 21.54 -20.40
CA PRO A 192 17.24 20.58 -19.46
C PRO A 192 16.18 19.72 -18.74
N TYR A 193 14.97 20.25 -18.48
CA TYR A 193 13.87 19.43 -17.94
C TYR A 193 13.53 18.26 -18.87
N THR A 194 13.43 18.50 -20.18
CA THR A 194 13.05 17.47 -21.15
C THR A 194 14.10 16.35 -21.22
N GLU A 195 15.38 16.71 -21.12
CA GLU A 195 16.49 15.74 -21.06
C GLU A 195 16.42 14.88 -19.80
N VAL A 196 16.14 15.49 -18.64
CA VAL A 196 15.96 14.77 -17.37
C VAL A 196 14.75 13.85 -17.43
N GLU A 197 13.60 14.32 -17.90
CA GLU A 197 12.36 13.52 -18.00
C GLU A 197 12.56 12.27 -18.85
N SER A 198 13.13 12.43 -20.05
CA SER A 198 13.47 11.31 -20.94
C SER A 198 14.45 10.34 -20.28
N SER A 199 15.48 10.87 -19.61
CA SER A 199 16.51 10.05 -18.97
C SER A 199 15.97 9.25 -17.78
N LEU A 200 15.07 9.82 -16.98
CA LEU A 200 14.39 9.10 -15.88
C LEU A 200 13.51 7.97 -16.44
N CYS A 201 12.75 8.25 -17.50
CA CYS A 201 11.93 7.24 -18.18
C CYS A 201 12.78 6.07 -18.68
N GLU A 202 13.88 6.36 -19.36
CA GLU A 202 14.82 5.37 -19.87
C GLU A 202 15.56 4.61 -18.77
N LEU A 203 15.90 5.26 -17.67
CA LEU A 203 16.53 4.61 -16.51
C LEU A 203 15.55 3.62 -15.85
N ALA A 204 14.31 4.02 -15.57
CA ALA A 204 13.31 3.14 -14.99
C ALA A 204 13.05 1.91 -15.86
N ALA A 205 12.96 2.09 -17.19
CA ALA A 205 12.84 1.00 -18.15
C ALA A 205 14.07 0.07 -18.16
N ALA A 206 15.29 0.65 -18.14
CA ALA A 206 16.52 -0.13 -18.11
C ALA A 206 16.64 -0.97 -16.83
N ILE A 207 16.28 -0.43 -15.67
CA ILE A 207 16.27 -1.16 -14.40
C ILE A 207 15.29 -2.35 -14.48
N ARG A 208 14.04 -2.11 -14.93
CA ARG A 208 13.03 -3.17 -15.08
C ARG A 208 13.49 -4.28 -16.01
N GLN A 209 14.00 -3.93 -17.17
CA GLN A 209 14.39 -4.92 -18.17
C GLN A 209 15.66 -5.68 -17.78
N LYS A 210 16.70 -4.99 -17.31
CA LYS A 210 18.04 -5.57 -17.11
C LYS A 210 18.25 -6.14 -15.71
N MET A 211 17.60 -5.60 -14.69
CA MET A 211 17.79 -6.03 -13.30
C MET A 211 16.59 -6.80 -12.74
N VAL A 212 15.37 -6.49 -13.21
CA VAL A 212 14.14 -7.15 -12.73
C VAL A 212 13.67 -8.26 -13.67
N GLY A 213 14.04 -8.22 -14.95
CA GLY A 213 13.63 -9.20 -15.95
C GLY A 213 12.17 -9.05 -16.41
N VAL A 214 11.58 -7.86 -16.25
CA VAL A 214 10.22 -7.55 -16.74
C VAL A 214 10.33 -6.91 -18.12
N GLN A 215 9.65 -7.46 -19.12
CA GLN A 215 9.63 -6.89 -20.47
C GLN A 215 8.62 -5.74 -20.57
N PRO A 216 8.77 -4.82 -21.54
CA PRO A 216 7.87 -3.66 -21.68
C PRO A 216 6.39 -4.00 -21.87
N ASP A 217 6.09 -5.16 -22.46
CA ASP A 217 4.76 -5.70 -22.74
C ASP A 217 4.25 -6.67 -21.66
N ASP A 218 5.10 -7.02 -20.70
CA ASP A 218 4.77 -7.94 -19.61
C ASP A 218 3.98 -7.21 -18.51
N LYS A 219 2.67 -7.43 -18.50
CA LYS A 219 1.73 -6.89 -17.51
C LYS A 219 1.35 -7.89 -16.42
N ASP A 220 1.79 -9.15 -16.55
CA ASP A 220 1.35 -10.26 -15.72
C ASP A 220 2.38 -10.63 -14.65
N THR A 221 3.66 -10.28 -14.85
CA THR A 221 4.71 -10.57 -13.86
C THR A 221 4.51 -9.78 -12.57
N ILE A 222 4.15 -10.50 -11.51
CA ILE A 222 4.11 -9.98 -10.14
C ILE A 222 5.51 -10.05 -9.53
N VAL A 223 6.08 -8.89 -9.20
CA VAL A 223 7.38 -8.80 -8.51
C VAL A 223 7.13 -8.63 -7.02
N GLY A 224 7.36 -9.69 -6.25
CA GLY A 224 7.24 -9.66 -4.80
C GLY A 224 8.32 -8.81 -4.14
N GLN A 225 7.93 -8.09 -3.08
CA GLN A 225 8.84 -7.35 -2.20
C GLN A 225 8.76 -7.98 -0.80
N PRO A 226 9.59 -9.01 -0.51
CA PRO A 226 9.50 -9.70 0.76
C PRO A 226 9.92 -8.78 1.91
N ILE A 227 9.03 -8.60 2.89
CA ILE A 227 9.28 -7.83 4.11
C ILE A 227 10.16 -8.58 5.13
N GLY A 228 10.41 -9.86 4.87
CA GLY A 228 11.23 -10.74 5.70
C GLY A 228 10.53 -11.17 6.99
N ARG A 229 11.19 -12.06 7.75
CA ARG A 229 10.62 -12.63 8.98
C ARG A 229 10.29 -11.57 10.03
N GLN A 230 11.19 -10.60 10.22
CA GLN A 230 11.00 -9.54 11.21
C GLN A 230 9.80 -8.66 10.86
N GLY A 231 9.69 -8.22 9.60
CA GLY A 231 8.51 -7.47 9.14
C GLY A 231 7.22 -8.28 9.27
N LEU A 232 7.25 -9.58 9.00
CA LEU A 232 6.08 -10.45 9.22
C LEU A 232 5.66 -10.53 10.69
N LEU A 233 6.61 -10.64 11.63
CA LEU A 233 6.27 -10.63 13.06
C LEU A 233 5.65 -9.30 13.51
N GLU A 234 6.16 -8.19 12.99
CA GLU A 234 5.65 -6.85 13.28
C GLU A 234 4.22 -6.67 12.75
N GLU A 235 3.95 -7.16 11.54
CA GLU A 235 2.62 -7.12 10.92
C GLU A 235 1.64 -8.07 11.61
N LEU A 236 2.05 -9.28 11.96
CA LEU A 236 1.21 -10.22 12.73
C LEU A 236 0.85 -9.64 14.10
N SER A 237 1.82 -9.04 14.79
CA SER A 237 1.57 -8.33 16.05
C SER A 237 0.61 -7.16 15.85
N ALA A 238 0.73 -6.40 14.76
CA ALA A 238 -0.16 -5.28 14.46
C ALA A 238 -1.58 -5.74 14.10
N GLU A 239 -1.76 -6.94 13.54
CA GLU A 239 -3.06 -7.58 13.32
C GLU A 239 -3.55 -8.35 14.57
N MET A 240 -2.86 -8.21 15.71
CA MET A 240 -3.17 -8.89 16.99
C MET A 240 -3.17 -10.43 16.87
N ILE A 241 -2.33 -10.98 15.99
CA ILE A 241 -2.13 -12.42 15.80
C ILE A 241 -0.94 -12.87 16.65
N ASP A 242 -1.22 -13.64 17.71
CA ASP A 242 -0.23 -14.11 18.69
C ASP A 242 0.51 -15.40 18.25
N TYR A 243 0.72 -15.55 16.94
CA TYR A 243 1.44 -16.68 16.36
C TYR A 243 2.61 -16.18 15.53
N SER A 244 3.72 -16.90 15.60
CA SER A 244 4.84 -16.70 14.68
C SER A 244 4.49 -17.16 13.25
N PRO A 245 5.20 -16.66 12.22
CA PRO A 245 5.04 -17.15 10.86
C PRO A 245 5.20 -18.68 10.76
N GLU A 246 6.13 -19.25 11.53
CA GLU A 246 6.38 -20.69 11.55
C GLU A 246 5.21 -21.47 12.17
N GLU A 247 4.60 -20.97 13.25
CA GLU A 247 3.43 -21.59 13.86
C GLU A 247 2.21 -21.53 12.93
N ILE A 248 2.00 -20.42 12.23
CA ILE A 248 0.92 -20.30 11.24
C ILE A 248 1.10 -21.32 10.11
N ILE A 249 2.33 -21.47 9.59
CA ILE A 249 2.65 -22.49 8.57
C ILE A 249 2.38 -23.89 9.12
N TRP A 250 2.81 -24.16 10.35
CA TRP A 250 2.60 -25.46 10.98
C TRP A 250 1.11 -25.78 11.17
N ILE A 251 0.30 -24.82 11.64
CA ILE A 251 -1.16 -24.96 11.72
C ILE A 251 -1.71 -25.23 10.31
N GLY A 252 -1.29 -24.44 9.32
CA GLY A 252 -1.74 -24.60 7.93
C GLY A 252 -1.46 -26.00 7.35
N GLU A 253 -0.27 -26.56 7.57
CA GLU A 253 0.06 -27.92 7.12
C GLU A 253 -0.76 -28.99 7.86
N ARG A 254 -0.98 -28.79 9.16
CA ARG A 254 -1.82 -29.70 9.95
C ARG A 254 -3.27 -29.70 9.45
N GLU A 255 -3.86 -28.52 9.24
CA GLU A 255 -5.21 -28.38 8.70
C GLU A 255 -5.30 -28.90 7.26
N ARG A 256 -4.27 -28.67 6.42
CA ARG A 256 -4.21 -29.21 5.06
C ARG A 256 -4.27 -30.74 5.04
N LEU A 257 -3.53 -31.41 5.91
CA LEU A 257 -3.53 -32.87 6.04
C LEU A 257 -4.90 -33.39 6.51
N TRP A 258 -5.55 -32.67 7.43
CA TRP A 258 -6.90 -33.00 7.86
C TRP A 258 -7.91 -32.85 6.72
N CYS A 259 -7.89 -31.71 6.01
CA CYS A 259 -8.73 -31.48 4.83
C CYS A 259 -8.54 -32.56 3.76
N GLU A 260 -7.29 -32.96 3.47
CA GLU A 260 -7.01 -34.04 2.50
C GLU A 260 -7.60 -35.39 2.95
N THR A 261 -7.59 -35.66 4.26
CA THR A 261 -8.19 -36.86 4.84
C THR A 261 -9.71 -36.85 4.69
N GLU A 262 -10.37 -35.73 4.98
CA GLU A 262 -11.81 -35.59 4.78
C GLU A 262 -12.21 -35.66 3.31
N LEU A 263 -11.45 -35.03 2.41
CA LEU A 263 -11.66 -35.11 0.95
C LEU A 263 -11.61 -36.55 0.46
N LYS A 264 -10.70 -37.39 0.99
CA LYS A 264 -10.64 -38.81 0.64
C LYS A 264 -11.85 -39.60 1.14
N LYS A 265 -12.40 -39.28 2.31
CA LYS A 265 -13.64 -39.93 2.81
C LYS A 265 -14.81 -39.64 1.89
N VAL A 266 -15.03 -38.36 1.56
CA VAL A 266 -16.10 -37.95 0.63
C VAL A 266 -15.89 -38.56 -0.76
N SER A 267 -14.64 -38.61 -1.24
CA SER A 267 -14.31 -39.30 -2.50
C SER A 267 -14.67 -40.78 -2.50
N GLN A 268 -14.49 -41.48 -1.38
CA GLN A 268 -14.91 -42.88 -1.24
C GLN A 268 -16.43 -43.01 -1.27
N GLU A 269 -17.17 -42.13 -0.58
CA GLU A 269 -18.63 -42.10 -0.56
C GLU A 269 -19.22 -41.83 -1.96
N LEU A 270 -18.54 -40.98 -2.75
CA LEU A 270 -18.89 -40.69 -4.15
C LEU A 270 -18.47 -41.82 -5.12
N GLY A 271 -17.80 -42.86 -4.66
CA GLY A 271 -17.40 -44.02 -5.48
C GLY A 271 -16.09 -43.87 -6.25
N TYR A 272 -15.28 -42.85 -5.95
CA TYR A 272 -13.97 -42.59 -6.60
C TYR A 272 -12.78 -43.14 -5.80
N GLY A 273 -13.03 -43.83 -4.68
CA GLY A 273 -11.96 -44.36 -3.82
C GLY A 273 -11.11 -43.23 -3.25
N ASN A 274 -9.78 -43.40 -3.23
CA ASN A 274 -8.85 -42.39 -2.70
C ASN A 274 -8.47 -41.28 -3.71
N ASP A 275 -9.00 -41.31 -4.93
CA ASP A 275 -8.74 -40.31 -5.97
C ASP A 275 -9.65 -39.09 -5.80
N TRP A 276 -9.39 -38.32 -4.74
CA TRP A 276 -10.19 -37.16 -4.41
C TRP A 276 -10.09 -36.04 -5.46
N HIS A 277 -9.02 -36.01 -6.26
CA HIS A 277 -8.93 -35.11 -7.41
C HIS A 277 -9.99 -35.44 -8.46
N ARG A 278 -10.17 -36.73 -8.80
CA ARG A 278 -11.22 -37.14 -9.73
C ARG A 278 -12.63 -36.92 -9.18
N ALA A 279 -12.84 -37.13 -7.88
CA ALA A 279 -14.10 -36.78 -7.23
C ALA A 279 -14.38 -35.27 -7.31
N MET A 280 -13.35 -34.43 -7.12
CA MET A 280 -13.46 -32.98 -7.26
C MET A 280 -13.84 -32.56 -8.69
N GLU A 281 -13.23 -33.15 -9.72
CA GLU A 281 -13.61 -32.89 -11.12
C GLU A 281 -15.05 -33.30 -11.41
N TYR A 282 -15.51 -34.43 -10.86
CA TYR A 282 -16.92 -34.82 -10.97
C TYR A 282 -17.86 -33.77 -10.34
N VAL A 283 -17.55 -33.28 -9.13
CA VAL A 283 -18.37 -32.25 -8.47
C VAL A 283 -18.36 -30.94 -9.24
N LYS A 284 -17.23 -30.57 -9.87
CA LYS A 284 -17.16 -29.38 -10.72
C LYS A 284 -18.12 -29.43 -11.90
N ASP A 285 -18.48 -30.63 -12.39
CA ASP A 285 -19.45 -30.82 -13.47
C ASP A 285 -20.92 -30.81 -12.99
N LEU A 286 -21.18 -30.77 -11.67
CA LEU A 286 -22.51 -30.67 -11.08
C LEU A 286 -23.01 -29.22 -10.97
N TYR A 287 -22.82 -28.44 -12.03
CA TYR A 287 -23.30 -27.06 -12.11
C TYR A 287 -24.73 -26.97 -12.68
N VAL A 288 -25.42 -25.87 -12.38
CA VAL A 288 -26.75 -25.57 -12.92
C VAL A 288 -26.66 -25.14 -14.39
N GLU A 289 -27.78 -25.24 -15.12
CA GLU A 289 -27.84 -24.87 -16.53
C GLU A 289 -27.36 -23.42 -16.81
N PRO A 290 -26.81 -23.14 -18.02
CA PRO A 290 -26.38 -21.80 -18.39
C PRO A 290 -27.45 -20.74 -18.12
N GLY A 291 -27.08 -19.69 -17.38
CA GLY A 291 -27.98 -18.60 -16.99
C GLY A 291 -28.62 -18.76 -15.60
N LYS A 292 -28.58 -19.95 -14.99
CA LYS A 292 -29.17 -20.24 -13.68
C LYS A 292 -28.28 -19.97 -12.47
N GLN A 293 -26.99 -19.70 -12.68
CA GLN A 293 -26.03 -19.45 -11.59
C GLN A 293 -26.50 -18.36 -10.61
N ARG A 294 -27.11 -17.28 -11.12
CA ARG A 294 -27.58 -16.16 -10.28
C ARG A 294 -28.75 -16.55 -9.39
N GLU A 295 -29.66 -17.38 -9.89
CA GLU A 295 -30.80 -17.89 -9.12
C GLU A 295 -30.29 -18.80 -8.01
N LEU A 296 -29.40 -19.74 -8.34
CA LEU A 296 -28.78 -20.63 -7.35
C LEU A 296 -28.08 -19.85 -6.22
N VAL A 297 -27.26 -18.85 -6.57
CA VAL A 297 -26.55 -18.02 -5.58
C VAL A 297 -27.53 -17.27 -4.67
N HIS A 298 -28.61 -16.74 -5.24
CA HIS A 298 -29.66 -16.06 -4.47
C HIS A 298 -30.38 -17.03 -3.52
N ASP A 299 -30.70 -18.25 -3.98
CA ASP A 299 -31.37 -19.26 -3.16
C ASP A 299 -30.46 -19.76 -2.03
N LEU A 300 -29.17 -19.97 -2.30
CA LEU A 300 -28.17 -20.33 -1.27
C LEU A 300 -28.03 -19.25 -0.19
N ALA A 301 -28.13 -17.97 -0.56
CA ALA A 301 -28.11 -16.88 0.42
C ALA A 301 -29.32 -16.94 1.36
N TRP A 302 -30.53 -17.17 0.83
CA TRP A 302 -31.73 -17.36 1.64
C TRP A 302 -31.68 -18.61 2.50
N GLU A 303 -31.20 -19.73 1.95
CA GLU A 303 -30.99 -20.97 2.70
C GLU A 303 -30.03 -20.75 3.87
N ALA A 304 -28.92 -20.03 3.65
CA ALA A 304 -27.97 -19.71 4.70
C ALA A 304 -28.59 -18.82 5.79
N ILE A 305 -29.39 -17.80 5.42
CA ILE A 305 -30.12 -16.95 6.37
C ILE A 305 -31.10 -17.79 7.20
N GLU A 306 -31.91 -18.62 6.56
CA GLU A 306 -32.87 -19.48 7.26
C GLU A 306 -32.14 -20.45 8.19
N PHE A 307 -31.06 -21.07 7.73
CA PHE A 307 -30.27 -22.01 8.52
C PHE A 307 -29.74 -21.37 9.80
N VAL A 308 -29.08 -20.23 9.71
CA VAL A 308 -28.49 -19.59 10.91
C VAL A 308 -29.55 -19.06 11.87
N GLN A 309 -30.70 -18.59 11.36
CA GLN A 309 -31.82 -18.14 12.19
C GLN A 309 -32.52 -19.32 12.88
N ARG A 310 -32.82 -20.38 12.14
CA ARG A 310 -33.50 -21.58 12.63
C ARG A 310 -32.70 -22.30 13.71
N HIS A 311 -31.37 -22.27 13.59
CA HIS A 311 -30.46 -22.88 14.53
C HIS A 311 -29.94 -21.91 15.61
N ASP A 312 -30.48 -20.68 15.68
CA ASP A 312 -30.12 -19.64 16.65
C ASP A 312 -28.60 -19.42 16.75
N MET A 313 -27.91 -19.43 15.58
CA MET A 313 -26.45 -19.32 15.51
C MET A 313 -25.97 -17.87 15.61
N VAL A 314 -26.72 -16.93 15.02
CA VAL A 314 -26.43 -15.50 15.04
C VAL A 314 -27.72 -14.69 14.88
N THR A 315 -27.77 -13.50 15.47
CA THR A 315 -28.86 -12.55 15.19
C THR A 315 -28.70 -11.98 13.79
N VAL A 316 -29.69 -12.18 12.94
CA VAL A 316 -29.74 -11.58 11.60
C VAL A 316 -30.73 -10.41 11.62
N PRO A 317 -30.26 -9.15 11.56
CA PRO A 317 -31.14 -7.99 11.50
C PRO A 317 -32.04 -8.06 10.26
N PRO A 318 -33.34 -7.68 10.33
CA PRO A 318 -34.26 -7.76 9.19
C PRO A 318 -33.73 -7.07 7.93
N LEU A 319 -33.13 -5.89 8.07
CA LEU A 319 -32.57 -5.16 6.93
C LEU A 319 -31.35 -5.86 6.32
N ALA A 320 -30.52 -6.52 7.13
CA ALA A 320 -29.36 -7.27 6.63
C ALA A 320 -29.80 -8.52 5.85
N ALA A 321 -30.97 -9.10 6.18
CA ALA A 321 -31.51 -10.23 5.45
C ALA A 321 -32.03 -9.86 4.04
N GLU A 322 -32.44 -8.61 3.80
CA GLU A 322 -33.11 -8.21 2.56
C GLU A 322 -32.32 -7.21 1.68
N ALA A 323 -31.39 -6.42 2.24
CA ALA A 323 -30.81 -5.26 1.55
C ALA A 323 -29.47 -5.52 0.83
N TRP A 324 -29.16 -6.78 0.51
CA TRP A 324 -27.97 -7.13 -0.28
C TRP A 324 -28.26 -7.13 -1.77
N GLN A 325 -27.23 -6.84 -2.58
CA GLN A 325 -27.34 -6.76 -4.04
C GLN A 325 -26.44 -7.80 -4.73
N THR A 326 -26.78 -8.14 -5.97
CA THR A 326 -25.93 -8.98 -6.82
C THR A 326 -25.39 -8.19 -8.00
N PHE A 327 -24.08 -8.28 -8.23
CA PHE A 327 -23.41 -7.73 -9.40
C PHE A 327 -22.72 -8.83 -10.18
N MET A 328 -22.43 -8.58 -11.45
CA MET A 328 -21.60 -9.49 -12.25
C MET A 328 -20.18 -8.96 -12.30
N MET A 329 -19.21 -9.78 -11.91
CA MET A 329 -17.79 -9.45 -12.05
C MET A 329 -17.34 -9.52 -13.52
N SER A 330 -16.58 -8.52 -13.99
CA SER A 330 -16.00 -8.54 -15.34
C SER A 330 -14.92 -9.62 -15.47
N PRO A 331 -14.64 -10.13 -16.69
CA PRO A 331 -13.59 -11.13 -16.91
C PRO A 331 -12.21 -10.70 -16.40
N GLU A 332 -11.87 -9.42 -16.51
CA GLU A 332 -10.60 -8.87 -16.02
C GLU A 332 -10.56 -8.91 -14.49
N ARG A 333 -11.67 -8.56 -13.82
CA ARG A 333 -11.77 -8.61 -12.36
C ARG A 333 -11.73 -10.04 -11.84
N GLN A 334 -12.31 -11.01 -12.54
CA GLN A 334 -12.27 -12.43 -12.13
C GLN A 334 -10.85 -13.01 -12.13
N LYS A 335 -9.93 -12.49 -12.95
CA LYS A 335 -8.53 -12.93 -12.97
C LYS A 335 -7.76 -12.56 -11.70
N ILE A 336 -8.10 -11.44 -11.08
CA ILE A 336 -7.39 -10.90 -9.91
C ILE A 336 -8.16 -11.09 -8.60
N ASN A 337 -9.43 -11.45 -8.66
CA ASN A 337 -10.30 -11.68 -7.52
C ASN A 337 -10.80 -13.14 -7.50
N PRO A 338 -9.93 -14.09 -7.09
CA PRO A 338 -10.28 -15.51 -7.12
C PRO A 338 -11.24 -15.96 -6.01
N PHE A 339 -11.62 -15.06 -5.09
CA PHE A 339 -12.46 -15.34 -3.92
C PHE A 339 -13.58 -14.31 -3.75
N PHE A 340 -14.53 -14.61 -2.88
CA PHE A 340 -15.61 -13.71 -2.47
C PHE A 340 -15.02 -12.38 -1.95
N LEU A 341 -15.54 -11.26 -2.46
CA LEU A 341 -14.99 -9.92 -2.14
C LEU A 341 -15.55 -9.32 -0.85
N GLY A 342 -16.57 -9.93 -0.26
CA GLY A 342 -17.23 -9.39 0.93
C GLY A 342 -18.05 -8.14 0.65
N GLY A 343 -18.62 -7.59 1.74
CA GLY A 343 -19.35 -6.33 1.74
C GLY A 343 -20.85 -6.46 1.47
N GLU A 344 -21.45 -5.36 1.04
CA GLU A 344 -22.90 -5.19 0.86
C GLU A 344 -23.46 -5.88 -0.40
N CYS A 345 -22.61 -6.57 -1.17
CA CYS A 345 -23.01 -7.21 -2.41
C CYS A 345 -22.30 -8.54 -2.68
N ILE A 346 -22.98 -9.38 -3.46
CA ILE A 346 -22.50 -10.64 -4.00
C ILE A 346 -22.07 -10.40 -5.45
N GLN A 347 -20.83 -10.73 -5.82
CA GLN A 347 -20.24 -10.40 -7.14
C GLN A 347 -19.98 -11.59 -8.06
#